data_AF-K1X8I6-F1
#
_entry.id   AF-K1X8I6-F1
#
_cell.length_a   1.000
_cell.length_b   1.000
_cell.length_c   1.000
_cell.angle_alpha   90.00
_cell.angle_beta   90.00
_cell.angle_gamma   90.00
#
_symmetry.space_group_name_H-M   'P 1'
#
loop_
_entity.id
_entity.type
_entity.pdbx_description
1 polymer ?
#
loop_
_entity_poly.entity_id
_entity_poly.type
_entity_poly.pdbx_seq_one_letter_code
_entity_poly.pdbx_strand_id
1 'polypeptide(L)'
;MFTREDYIEYFENIASKERSMVYKINELIPKIQDEYLKNALSIILLEEMYHHKLISILFSKYIYPKIEARKIERDYALGDALLKNIETGLTIKIRCLDISLSGIGIETELQMKIGDAYEINLHLFDGGKTIHLSNGKLKWFRKSSSTFYKGGIEFENYVEIN
;
A
#
# COMPACT_ATOMS: atom_id res chain seq x y z
N MET A 1 32.76 -2.83 -5.13
CA MET A 1 32.16 -2.25 -3.91
C MET A 1 30.78 -1.74 -4.33
N PHE A 2 29.72 -2.10 -3.60
CA PHE A 2 28.36 -1.69 -3.95
C PHE A 2 28.12 -0.23 -3.55
N THR A 3 27.38 0.51 -4.38
CA THR A 3 26.94 1.89 -4.13
C THR A 3 25.67 1.91 -3.28
N ARG A 4 25.31 3.09 -2.75
CA ARG A 4 24.05 3.27 -2.02
C ARG A 4 22.85 3.01 -2.93
N GLU A 5 22.95 3.41 -4.19
CA GLU A 5 21.94 3.20 -5.22
C GLU A 5 21.72 1.72 -5.51
N ASP A 6 22.80 0.91 -5.56
CA ASP A 6 22.70 -0.54 -5.74
C ASP A 6 21.93 -1.20 -4.58
N TYR A 7 22.17 -0.76 -3.34
CA TYR A 7 21.43 -1.26 -2.18
C TYR A 7 19.96 -0.84 -2.20
N ILE A 8 19.68 0.40 -2.58
CA ILE A 8 18.30 0.89 -2.75
C ILE A 8 17.56 0.02 -3.75
N GLU A 9 18.14 -0.16 -4.94
CA GLU A 9 17.52 -0.95 -6.01
C GLU A 9 17.30 -2.41 -5.57
N TYR A 10 18.29 -3.03 -4.93
CA TYR A 10 18.19 -4.40 -4.43
C TYR A 10 17.03 -4.57 -3.45
N PHE A 11 16.95 -3.74 -2.41
CA PHE A 11 15.91 -3.88 -1.40
C PHE A 11 14.53 -3.43 -1.91
N GLU A 12 14.45 -2.45 -2.82
CA GLU A 12 13.18 -2.08 -3.49
C GLU A 12 12.64 -3.24 -4.32
N ASN A 13 13.54 -3.98 -5.00
CA ASN A 13 13.20 -5.17 -5.74
C ASN A 13 12.69 -6.30 -4.82
N ILE A 14 13.32 -6.53 -3.67
CA ILE A 14 12.82 -7.49 -2.68
C ILE A 14 11.45 -7.08 -2.17
N ALA A 15 11.30 -5.84 -1.68
CA ALA A 15 10.05 -5.34 -1.16
C ALA A 15 8.92 -5.39 -2.20
N SER A 16 9.24 -5.17 -3.48
CA SER A 16 8.29 -5.33 -4.59
C SER A 16 7.83 -6.77 -4.77
N LYS A 17 8.74 -7.74 -4.69
CA LYS A 17 8.42 -9.17 -4.80
C LYS A 17 7.57 -9.65 -3.62
N GLU A 18 7.94 -9.27 -2.39
CA GLU A 18 7.18 -9.60 -1.18
C GLU A 18 5.75 -9.05 -1.27
N ARG A 19 5.58 -7.75 -1.59
CA ARG A 19 4.25 -7.17 -1.81
C ARG A 19 3.47 -7.93 -2.88
N SER A 20 4.08 -8.22 -4.03
CA SER A 20 3.40 -8.96 -5.11
C SER A 20 2.91 -10.33 -4.63
N MET A 21 3.68 -11.02 -3.80
CA MET A 21 3.30 -12.30 -3.22
C MET A 21 2.13 -12.16 -2.24
N VAL A 22 2.16 -11.17 -1.34
CA VAL A 22 1.06 -10.86 -0.42
C VAL A 22 -0.25 -10.67 -1.19
N TYR A 23 -0.25 -9.82 -2.22
CA TYR A 23 -1.45 -9.59 -3.04
C TYR A 23 -1.95 -10.86 -3.74
N LYS A 24 -1.05 -11.66 -4.32
CA LYS A 24 -1.44 -12.90 -5.00
C LYS A 24 -2.01 -13.92 -4.02
N ILE A 25 -1.41 -14.09 -2.85
CA ILE A 25 -1.92 -15.01 -1.83
C ILE A 25 -3.30 -14.56 -1.38
N ASN A 26 -3.49 -13.26 -1.12
CA ASN A 26 -4.79 -12.72 -0.73
C ASN A 26 -5.87 -12.90 -1.81
N GLU A 27 -5.51 -12.81 -3.10
CA GLU A 27 -6.42 -13.11 -4.22
C GLU A 27 -6.74 -14.61 -4.38
N LEU A 28 -5.87 -15.49 -3.87
CA LEU A 28 -6.01 -16.95 -3.97
C LEU A 28 -6.81 -17.54 -2.82
N ILE A 29 -6.64 -17.06 -1.58
CA ILE A 29 -7.31 -17.58 -0.38
C ILE A 29 -8.83 -17.75 -0.58
N PRO A 30 -9.58 -16.76 -1.13
CA PRO A 30 -11.03 -16.90 -1.33
C PRO A 30 -11.44 -17.98 -2.34
N LYS A 31 -10.51 -18.41 -3.21
CA LYS A 31 -10.76 -19.38 -4.28
C LYS A 31 -10.46 -20.82 -3.85
N ILE A 32 -9.77 -21.01 -2.72
CA ILE A 32 -9.40 -22.31 -2.20
C ILE A 32 -10.59 -22.87 -1.40
N GLN A 33 -10.87 -24.16 -1.54
CA GLN A 33 -11.91 -24.83 -0.74
C GLN A 33 -11.33 -25.57 0.47
N ASP A 34 -10.06 -26.00 0.37
CA ASP A 34 -9.34 -26.69 1.44
C ASP A 34 -8.97 -25.73 2.59
N GLU A 35 -9.59 -25.94 3.76
CA GLU A 35 -9.37 -25.13 4.96
C GLU A 35 -7.95 -25.26 5.54
N TYR A 36 -7.31 -26.43 5.41
CA TYR A 36 -5.92 -26.60 5.85
C TYR A 36 -4.99 -25.75 4.99
N LEU A 37 -5.20 -25.78 3.66
CA LEU A 37 -4.42 -24.97 2.73
C LEU A 37 -4.67 -23.46 2.93
N LYS A 38 -5.91 -23.04 3.18
CA LYS A 38 -6.23 -21.64 3.53
C LYS A 38 -5.47 -21.18 4.77
N ASN A 39 -5.47 -21.99 5.83
CA ASN A 39 -4.79 -21.65 7.07
C ASN A 39 -3.28 -21.55 6.86
N ALA A 40 -2.68 -22.50 6.15
CA ALA A 40 -1.26 -22.46 5.81
C ALA A 40 -0.89 -21.20 5.02
N LEU A 41 -1.67 -20.85 4.01
CA LEU A 41 -1.45 -19.63 3.21
C LEU A 41 -1.68 -18.34 4.00
N SER A 42 -2.62 -18.35 4.96
CA SER A 42 -2.86 -17.19 5.83
C SER A 42 -1.69 -16.94 6.78
N ILE A 43 -1.04 -18.00 7.28
CA ILE A 43 0.19 -17.88 8.08
C ILE A 43 1.32 -17.28 7.23
N ILE A 44 1.54 -17.82 6.02
CA ILE A 44 2.54 -17.28 5.09
C ILE A 44 2.24 -15.81 4.78
N LEU A 45 0.98 -15.47 4.52
CA LEU A 45 0.57 -14.08 4.27
C LEU A 45 1.01 -13.14 5.39
N LEU A 46 0.78 -13.52 6.65
CA LEU A 46 1.17 -12.72 7.82
C LEU A 46 2.69 -12.57 7.95
N GLU A 47 3.46 -13.64 7.71
CA GLU A 47 4.92 -13.60 7.73
C GLU A 47 5.47 -12.65 6.65
N GLU A 48 4.92 -12.71 5.44
CA GLU A 48 5.36 -11.87 4.32
C GLU A 48 5.00 -10.40 4.53
N MET A 49 3.84 -10.11 5.13
CA MET A 49 3.50 -8.76 5.55
C MET A 49 4.46 -8.22 6.61
N TYR A 50 4.90 -9.07 7.55
CA TYR A 50 5.87 -8.70 8.57
C TYR A 50 7.26 -8.43 7.97
N HIS A 51 7.74 -9.27 7.05
CA HIS A 51 9.00 -9.04 6.32
C HIS A 51 8.97 -7.72 5.56
N HIS A 52 7.87 -7.44 4.85
CA HIS A 52 7.73 -6.18 4.12
C HIS A 52 7.82 -4.97 5.06
N LYS A 53 7.15 -5.03 6.22
CA LYS A 53 7.22 -4.00 7.26
C LYS A 53 8.65 -3.78 7.75
N LEU A 54 9.39 -4.86 8.02
CA LEU A 54 10.79 -4.79 8.46
C LEU A 54 11.68 -4.11 7.42
N ILE A 55 11.61 -4.53 6.15
CA ILE A 55 12.39 -3.91 5.06
C ILE A 55 12.11 -2.42 4.99
N SER A 56 10.84 -2.03 5.11
CA SER A 56 10.43 -0.63 5.00
C SER A 56 10.93 0.23 6.16
N ILE A 57 10.94 -0.31 7.39
CA ILE A 57 11.57 0.33 8.56
C ILE A 57 13.09 0.47 8.39
N LEU A 58 13.75 -0.53 7.82
CA LEU A 58 15.20 -0.45 7.55
C LEU A 58 15.52 0.65 6.53
N PHE A 59 14.70 0.75 5.48
CA PHE A 59 14.82 1.82 4.48
C PHE A 59 14.67 3.21 5.09
N SER A 60 13.62 3.44 5.88
CA SER A 60 13.39 4.75 6.50
C SER A 60 14.53 5.13 7.44
N LYS A 61 15.02 4.17 8.22
CA LYS A 61 16.06 4.40 9.24
C LYS A 61 17.46 4.62 8.66
N TYR A 62 17.87 3.84 7.65
CA TYR A 62 19.27 3.79 7.23
C TYR A 62 19.53 4.37 5.85
N ILE A 63 18.54 4.33 4.95
CA ILE A 63 18.71 4.75 3.56
C ILE A 63 18.18 6.17 3.35
N TYR A 64 17.05 6.52 3.97
CA TYR A 64 16.46 7.86 3.90
C TYR A 64 16.53 8.62 5.24
N PRO A 65 17.67 8.64 5.97
CA PRO A 65 17.68 8.98 7.39
C PRO A 65 17.27 10.42 7.74
N LYS A 66 16.93 11.31 6.78
CA LYS A 66 16.55 12.72 7.05
C LYS A 66 16.05 13.53 5.84
N ILE A 67 15.03 13.06 5.10
CA ILE A 67 14.25 13.95 4.18
C ILE A 67 12.73 13.70 4.31
N GLU A 68 12.25 13.31 5.50
CA GLU A 68 10.81 13.31 5.75
C GLU A 68 10.46 14.50 6.66
N ALA A 69 10.06 15.60 6.05
CA ALA A 69 9.31 16.67 6.72
C ALA A 69 7.85 16.22 7.01
N ARG A 70 7.67 14.96 7.44
CA ARG A 70 6.36 14.38 7.69
C ARG A 70 6.00 14.55 9.16
N LYS A 71 4.78 15.01 9.42
CA LYS A 71 4.27 15.23 10.78
C LYS A 71 3.76 13.96 11.45
N ILE A 72 3.48 12.90 10.68
CA ILE A 72 2.82 11.67 11.15
C ILE A 72 3.52 10.45 10.55
N GLU A 73 3.80 9.46 11.38
CA GLU A 73 4.39 8.17 11.00
C GLU A 73 3.39 7.31 10.22
N ARG A 74 3.90 6.47 9.31
CA ARG A 74 3.07 5.55 8.53
C ARG A 74 3.07 4.19 9.18
N ASP A 75 1.89 3.60 9.29
CA ASP A 75 1.75 2.17 9.44
C ASP A 75 1.84 1.52 8.06
N TYR A 76 2.83 0.64 7.90
CA TYR A 76 2.93 -0.23 6.74
C TYR A 76 1.80 -1.24 6.80
N ALA A 77 0.67 -0.89 6.17
CA ALA A 77 -0.52 -1.72 6.09
C ALA A 77 -0.81 -2.01 4.61
N LEU A 78 -0.74 -3.30 4.26
CA LEU A 78 -1.09 -3.75 2.91
C LEU A 78 -2.58 -4.04 2.83
N GLY A 79 -3.19 -3.63 1.72
CA GLY A 79 -4.61 -3.82 1.51
C GLY A 79 -5.04 -3.53 0.07
N ASP A 80 -6.32 -3.76 -0.20
CA ASP A 80 -6.98 -3.33 -1.42
C ASP A 80 -7.87 -2.13 -1.12
N ALA A 81 -7.93 -1.16 -2.04
CA ALA A 81 -8.89 -0.06 -1.92
C ALA A 81 -9.73 0.09 -3.19
N LEU A 82 -11.01 0.40 -3.01
CA LEU A 82 -11.89 0.91 -4.05
C LEU A 82 -11.95 2.43 -3.92
N LEU A 83 -11.41 3.13 -4.92
CA LEU A 83 -11.50 4.58 -5.02
C LEU A 83 -12.64 4.93 -5.97
N LYS A 84 -13.57 5.75 -5.51
CA LYS A 84 -14.61 6.33 -6.34
C LYS A 84 -14.34 7.82 -6.50
N ASN A 85 -14.01 8.22 -7.72
CA ASN A 85 -13.74 9.62 -8.04
C ASN A 85 -15.01 10.46 -7.82
N ILE A 86 -14.90 11.53 -7.04
CA ILE A 86 -16.05 12.32 -6.59
C ILE A 86 -16.66 13.11 -7.76
N GLU A 87 -15.84 13.60 -8.69
CA GLU A 87 -16.31 14.40 -9.83
C GLU A 87 -16.96 13.54 -10.92
N THR A 88 -16.35 12.40 -11.24
CA THR A 88 -16.75 11.55 -12.38
C THR A 88 -17.59 10.34 -11.98
N GLY A 89 -17.63 9.99 -10.69
CA GLY A 89 -18.27 8.77 -10.19
C GLY A 89 -17.55 7.47 -10.54
N LEU A 90 -16.45 7.53 -11.31
CA LEU A 90 -15.73 6.35 -11.77
C LEU A 90 -15.03 5.65 -10.61
N THR A 91 -15.21 4.33 -10.51
CA THR A 91 -14.61 3.50 -9.46
C THR A 91 -13.42 2.72 -10.01
N ILE A 92 -12.31 2.74 -9.27
CA ILE A 92 -11.09 1.99 -9.58
C ILE A 92 -10.66 1.16 -8.39
N LYS A 93 -10.21 -0.07 -8.66
CA LYS A 93 -9.53 -0.90 -7.66
C LYS A 93 -8.03 -0.59 -7.69
N ILE A 94 -7.46 -0.38 -6.52
CA ILE A 94 -6.04 -0.08 -6.33
C ILE A 94 -5.47 -0.89 -5.15
N ARG A 95 -4.15 -0.88 -5.04
CA ARG A 95 -3.39 -1.48 -3.94
C ARG A 95 -2.99 -0.40 -2.94
N CYS A 96 -3.19 -0.64 -1.65
CA CYS A 96 -2.69 0.19 -0.56
C CYS A 96 -1.32 -0.31 -0.09
N LEU A 97 -0.32 0.55 -0.16
CA LEU A 97 1.06 0.24 0.23
C LEU A 97 1.34 0.57 1.70
N ASP A 98 0.78 1.68 2.16
CA ASP A 98 0.93 2.19 3.51
C ASP A 98 -0.25 3.12 3.86
N ILE A 99 -0.48 3.33 5.16
CA ILE A 99 -1.49 4.23 5.68
C ILE A 99 -0.92 5.06 6.83
N SER A 100 -1.46 6.26 7.00
CA SER A 100 -1.25 7.12 8.16
C SER A 100 -2.57 7.79 8.50
N LEU A 101 -2.65 8.48 9.63
CA LEU A 101 -3.81 9.30 10.00
C LEU A 101 -4.12 10.41 8.97
N SER A 102 -3.13 10.79 8.15
CA SER A 102 -3.23 11.87 7.16
C SER A 102 -3.37 11.41 5.72
N GLY A 103 -3.22 10.12 5.41
CA GLY A 103 -3.25 9.68 4.01
C GLY A 103 -2.81 8.24 3.79
N ILE A 104 -2.93 7.80 2.54
CA ILE A 104 -2.53 6.47 2.06
C ILE A 104 -1.53 6.55 0.90
N GLY A 105 -0.56 5.64 0.91
CA GLY A 105 0.25 5.28 -0.24
C GLY A 105 -0.49 4.27 -1.09
N ILE A 106 -0.53 4.49 -2.40
CA ILE A 106 -1.26 3.64 -3.35
C ILE A 106 -0.38 3.17 -4.50
N GLU A 107 -0.76 2.04 -5.09
CA GLU A 107 -0.18 1.49 -6.32
C GLU A 107 -1.30 1.03 -7.27
N THR A 108 -1.15 1.31 -8.56
CA THR A 108 -2.14 0.97 -9.58
C THR A 108 -1.50 0.86 -10.97
N GLU A 109 -2.13 0.10 -11.86
CA GLU A 109 -1.75 0.04 -13.28
C GLU A 109 -2.40 1.18 -14.09
N LEU A 110 -3.44 1.81 -13.53
CA LEU A 110 -4.20 2.87 -14.19
C LEU A 110 -3.56 4.23 -13.92
N GLN A 111 -3.46 5.05 -14.96
CA GLN A 111 -3.04 6.44 -14.78
C GLN A 111 -4.14 7.24 -14.08
N MET A 112 -3.76 8.03 -13.08
CA MET A 112 -4.66 8.89 -12.32
C MET A 112 -4.20 10.35 -12.42
N LYS A 113 -5.12 11.28 -12.19
CA LYS A 113 -4.84 12.73 -12.29
C LYS A 113 -4.61 13.32 -10.90
N ILE A 114 -3.48 13.99 -10.73
CA ILE A 114 -3.16 14.72 -9.49
C ILE A 114 -4.20 15.83 -9.28
N GLY A 115 -4.69 15.94 -8.05
CA GLY A 115 -5.72 16.89 -7.66
C GLY A 115 -7.13 16.31 -7.63
N ASP A 116 -7.37 15.15 -8.24
CA ASP A 116 -8.66 14.47 -8.15
C ASP A 116 -8.95 14.04 -6.71
N ALA A 117 -10.23 14.10 -6.33
CA ALA A 117 -10.74 13.70 -5.02
C ALA A 117 -11.52 12.39 -5.12
N TYR A 118 -11.39 11.55 -4.10
CA TYR A 118 -11.92 10.19 -4.06
C TYR A 118 -12.59 9.87 -2.72
N GLU A 119 -13.73 9.16 -2.79
CA GLU A 119 -14.22 8.31 -1.71
C GLU A 119 -13.40 7.01 -1.73
N ILE A 120 -12.96 6.54 -0.56
CA ILE A 120 -12.02 5.43 -0.40
C ILE A 120 -12.64 4.37 0.50
N ASN A 121 -12.81 3.17 -0.03
CA ASN A 121 -13.14 1.99 0.76
C ASN A 121 -11.91 1.08 0.80
N LEU A 122 -11.17 1.13 1.91
CA LEU A 122 -9.93 0.39 2.11
C LEU A 122 -10.19 -0.88 2.91
N HIS A 123 -9.69 -2.02 2.43
CA HIS A 123 -9.70 -3.29 3.14
C HIS A 123 -8.26 -3.72 3.42
N LEU A 124 -7.87 -3.71 4.69
CA LEU A 124 -6.55 -4.11 5.15
C LEU A 124 -6.49 -5.63 5.31
N PHE A 125 -5.41 -6.23 4.82
CA PHE A 125 -5.21 -7.68 4.93
C PHE A 125 -4.87 -8.08 6.36
N ASP A 126 -4.19 -7.21 7.12
CA ASP A 126 -3.92 -7.42 8.53
C ASP A 126 -5.20 -7.20 9.35
N GLY A 127 -5.68 -8.26 9.99
CA GLY A 127 -6.90 -8.25 10.80
C GLY A 127 -8.21 -8.06 10.03
N GLY A 128 -8.18 -7.99 8.68
CA GLY A 128 -9.39 -7.89 7.84
C GLY A 128 -10.20 -6.61 8.02
N LYS A 129 -9.59 -5.55 8.58
CA LYS A 129 -10.30 -4.29 8.89
C LYS A 129 -10.70 -3.57 7.60
N THR A 130 -11.91 -3.02 7.58
CA THR A 130 -12.37 -2.14 6.50
C THR A 130 -12.50 -0.71 7.02
N ILE A 131 -11.91 0.24 6.28
CA ILE A 131 -11.89 1.67 6.60
C ILE A 131 -12.59 2.42 5.46
N HIS A 132 -13.54 3.26 5.82
CA HIS A 132 -14.31 4.09 4.88
C HIS A 132 -13.94 5.56 5.05
N LEU A 133 -13.43 6.19 3.98
CA LEU A 133 -12.97 7.57 3.99
C LEU A 133 -13.69 8.35 2.89
N SER A 134 -14.37 9.42 3.27
CA SER A 134 -15.26 10.15 2.36
C SER A 134 -14.55 11.20 1.51
N ASN A 135 -13.31 11.60 1.82
CA ASN A 135 -12.63 12.66 1.07
C ASN A 135 -11.11 12.59 1.13
N GLY A 136 -10.50 11.97 0.12
CA GLY A 136 -9.04 11.94 -0.07
C GLY A 136 -8.64 12.52 -1.41
N LYS A 137 -7.62 13.38 -1.43
CA LYS A 137 -7.10 14.04 -2.64
C LYS A 137 -5.76 13.46 -3.07
N LEU A 138 -5.62 13.11 -4.35
CA LEU A 138 -4.35 12.63 -4.90
C LEU A 138 -3.34 13.79 -4.97
N LYS A 139 -2.29 13.76 -4.15
CA LYS A 139 -1.30 14.85 -4.02
C LYS A 139 -0.08 14.68 -4.91
N TRP A 140 0.35 13.45 -5.11
CA TRP A 140 1.44 13.12 -6.01
C TRP A 140 1.17 11.78 -6.67
N PHE A 141 1.69 11.63 -7.89
CA PHE A 141 1.53 10.42 -8.69
C PHE A 141 2.71 10.31 -9.64
N ARG A 142 3.37 9.15 -9.68
CA ARG A 142 4.53 8.91 -10.53
C ARG A 142 4.58 7.47 -11.01
N LYS A 143 5.17 7.27 -12.19
CA LYS A 143 5.48 5.92 -12.67
C LYS A 143 6.55 5.30 -11.76
N SER A 144 6.30 4.08 -11.27
CA SER A 144 7.24 3.36 -10.39
C SER A 144 7.89 2.17 -11.09
N SER A 145 7.28 1.62 -12.13
CA SER A 145 7.84 0.54 -12.96
C SER A 145 7.26 0.62 -14.37
N SER A 146 7.59 -0.35 -15.23
CA SER A 146 6.99 -0.45 -16.57
C SER A 146 5.45 -0.51 -16.53
N THR A 147 4.91 -1.13 -15.48
CA THR A 147 3.50 -1.55 -15.37
C THR A 147 2.73 -0.77 -14.31
N PHE A 148 3.41 -0.27 -13.26
CA PHE A 148 2.75 0.34 -12.12
C PHE A 148 3.09 1.82 -11.95
N TYR A 149 2.10 2.54 -11.47
CA TYR A 149 2.19 3.88 -10.91
C TYR A 149 2.04 3.82 -9.40
N LYS A 150 2.69 4.75 -8.70
CA LYS A 150 2.53 4.98 -7.26
C LYS A 150 2.03 6.38 -7.01
N GLY A 151 1.19 6.53 -5.99
CA GLY A 151 0.65 7.81 -5.58
C GLY A 151 0.51 7.94 -4.08
N GLY A 152 0.24 9.17 -3.64
CA GLY A 152 -0.16 9.45 -2.26
C GLY A 152 -1.47 10.23 -2.26
N ILE A 153 -2.46 9.70 -1.56
CA ILE A 153 -3.74 10.37 -1.32
C ILE A 153 -3.71 10.92 0.10
N GLU A 154 -3.94 12.22 0.24
CA GLU A 154 -4.04 12.90 1.53
C GLU A 154 -5.51 13.05 1.93
N PHE A 155 -5.83 12.77 3.18
CA PHE A 155 -7.18 12.87 3.72
C PHE A 155 -7.49 14.32 4.11
N GLU A 156 -8.70 14.79 3.81
CA GLU A 156 -9.11 16.14 4.22
C GLU A 156 -9.53 16.22 5.69
N ASN A 157 -9.93 15.10 6.29
CA ASN A 157 -10.27 14.98 7.71
C ASN A 157 -9.45 13.87 8.37
N TYR A 158 -9.00 14.10 9.61
CA TYR A 158 -8.29 13.09 10.40
C TYR A 158 -9.17 11.85 10.60
N VAL A 159 -8.57 10.68 10.39
CA VAL A 159 -9.24 9.39 10.55
C VAL A 159 -8.87 8.84 11.91
N GLU A 160 -9.85 8.63 12.79
CA GLU A 160 -9.63 7.78 13.98
C GLU A 160 -9.61 6.31 13.52
N ILE A 161 -8.45 5.68 13.63
CA ILE A 161 -8.29 4.24 13.40
C ILE A 161 -8.62 3.54 14.72
N ASN A 162 -9.83 2.96 14.83
CA ASN A 162 -10.22 2.08 15.95
C ASN A 162 -9.70 0.65 15.74
#